data_AF-A0A9X0ANZ2-F1
#
_entry.id   AF-A0A9X0ANZ2-F1
#
_cell.length_a   1.000
_cell.length_b   1.000
_cell.length_c   1.000
_cell.angle_alpha   90.00
_cell.angle_beta   90.00
_cell.angle_gamma   90.00
#
_symmetry.space_group_name_H-M   'P 1'
#
loop_
_entity.id
_entity.type
_entity.pdbx_description
1 polymer ?
#
loop_
_entity_poly.entity_id
_entity_poly.type
_entity_poly.pdbx_seq_one_letter_code
_entity_poly.pdbx_strand_id
1 'polypeptide(L)'
;MPIAFSFLLLILPFPSSPGTLYPTPLAAFSAGASLCSTSLGTTFAILSSANMQHTRVGVILVGAAMMDDVVGLVMVNIVTTLGSGGTGGWPIARPIVASFGLLIVSLAVCRFILTPIWLYLVKHSQPEVAPNITTSSKFNIKGFALKLFRNIPHLSFLLPTLVLIVFVTIASFIDASVLFAAFIAGGVVNYLWDVGMHDVEEESRSDDV
;
A
#
# COMPACT_ATOMS: atom_id res chain seq x y z
N MET A 1 20.94 0.21 -13.15
CA MET A 1 21.45 0.27 -14.53
C MET A 1 21.14 1.60 -15.23
N PRO A 2 19.90 2.14 -15.20
CA PRO A 2 19.57 3.38 -15.93
C PRO A 2 20.35 4.63 -15.46
N ILE A 3 20.58 4.75 -14.16
CA ILE A 3 21.35 5.86 -13.58
C ILE A 3 22.81 5.84 -14.05
N ALA A 4 23.48 4.69 -13.94
CA ALA A 4 24.86 4.54 -14.41
C ALA A 4 24.99 4.82 -15.92
N PHE A 5 24.02 4.37 -16.71
CA PHE A 5 23.97 4.67 -18.14
C PHE A 5 23.80 6.18 -18.40
N SER A 6 22.96 6.87 -17.63
CA SER A 6 22.79 8.33 -17.77
C SER A 6 24.07 9.11 -17.41
N PHE A 7 24.81 8.67 -16.39
CA PHE A 7 26.13 9.22 -16.08
C PHE A 7 27.18 8.89 -17.16
N LEU A 8 27.10 7.72 -17.80
CA LEU A 8 27.97 7.38 -18.93
C LEU A 8 27.75 8.33 -20.11
N LEU A 9 26.50 8.76 -20.36
CA LEU A 9 26.20 9.72 -21.42
C LEU A 9 26.85 11.09 -21.18
N LEU A 10 27.13 11.50 -19.93
CA LEU A 10 27.90 12.73 -19.67
C LEU A 10 29.33 12.68 -20.21
N ILE A 11 29.89 11.49 -20.39
CA ILE A 11 31.26 11.29 -20.90
C ILE A 11 31.29 11.43 -22.43
N LEU A 12 30.15 11.27 -23.11
CA LEU A 12 30.09 11.40 -24.57
C LEU A 12 30.16 12.88 -24.99
N PRO A 13 31.00 13.23 -25.97
CA PRO A 13 31.07 14.58 -26.50
C PRO A 13 29.83 14.86 -27.37
N PHE A 14 28.77 15.37 -26.75
CA PHE A 14 27.64 15.90 -27.51
C PHE A 14 28.05 17.22 -28.18
N PRO A 15 27.75 17.41 -29.48
CA PRO A 15 28.04 18.65 -30.17
C PRO A 15 27.28 19.81 -29.51
N SER A 16 28.02 20.73 -28.91
CA SER A 16 27.48 21.94 -28.27
C SER A 16 27.00 22.90 -29.34
N SER A 17 25.69 22.97 -29.59
CA SER A 17 25.12 24.13 -30.30
C SER A 17 25.26 25.38 -29.42
N PRO A 18 25.49 26.57 -29.99
CA PRO A 18 25.55 27.81 -29.22
C PRO A 18 24.25 28.00 -28.41
N GLY A 19 24.34 27.91 -27.09
CA GLY A 19 23.19 28.04 -26.17
C GLY A 19 22.79 26.76 -25.42
N THR A 20 23.38 25.61 -25.69
CA THR A 20 23.12 24.37 -24.93
C THR A 20 24.16 24.20 -23.81
N LEU A 21 23.75 24.39 -22.55
CA LEU A 21 24.58 24.11 -21.38
C LEU A 21 24.77 22.59 -21.24
N TYR A 22 25.98 22.14 -20.88
CA TYR A 22 26.22 20.72 -20.55
C TYR A 22 25.22 20.24 -19.49
N PRO A 23 24.64 19.03 -19.64
CA PRO A 23 23.74 18.50 -18.64
C PRO A 23 24.47 18.41 -17.31
N THR A 24 23.90 19.00 -16.27
CA THR A 24 24.48 18.93 -14.93
C THR A 24 24.45 17.48 -14.43
N PRO A 25 25.34 17.07 -13.50
CA PRO A 25 25.28 15.76 -12.86
C PRO A 25 23.89 15.45 -12.27
N LEU A 26 23.20 16.49 -11.78
CA LEU A 26 21.83 16.40 -11.30
C LEU A 26 20.82 16.10 -12.42
N ALA A 27 20.98 16.70 -13.60
CA ALA A 27 20.14 16.43 -14.76
C ALA A 27 20.32 14.99 -15.27
N ALA A 28 21.56 14.48 -15.30
CA ALA A 28 21.83 13.08 -15.64
C ALA A 28 21.24 12.12 -14.59
N PHE A 29 21.41 12.42 -13.30
CA PHE A 29 20.77 11.64 -12.24
C PHE A 29 19.24 11.63 -12.38
N SER A 30 18.61 12.78 -12.61
CA SER A 30 17.16 12.90 -12.81
C SER A 30 16.67 12.14 -14.04
N ALA A 31 17.40 12.21 -15.17
CA ALA A 31 17.09 11.44 -16.37
C ALA A 31 17.25 9.92 -16.15
N GLY A 32 18.26 9.50 -15.40
CA GLY A 32 18.43 8.10 -15.02
C GLY A 32 17.34 7.61 -14.06
N ALA A 33 16.92 8.47 -13.12
CA ALA A 33 15.85 8.19 -12.17
C ALA A 33 14.47 8.11 -12.83
N SER A 34 14.19 8.93 -13.85
CA SER A 34 12.93 8.81 -14.60
C SER A 34 12.85 7.49 -15.39
N LEU A 35 13.97 7.02 -15.93
CA LEU A 35 14.05 5.73 -16.64
C LEU A 35 13.95 4.51 -15.73
N CYS A 36 14.25 4.64 -14.43
CA CYS A 36 14.08 3.51 -13.51
C CYS A 36 12.64 3.31 -13.04
N SER A 37 11.72 4.24 -13.35
CA SER A 37 10.32 4.17 -12.95
C SER A 37 9.59 2.98 -13.58
N THR A 38 9.04 2.11 -12.75
CA THR A 38 8.23 0.96 -13.19
C THR A 38 6.77 1.36 -13.40
N SER A 39 6.26 1.21 -14.62
CA SER A 39 4.85 1.45 -14.94
C SER A 39 3.98 0.26 -14.53
N LEU A 40 3.43 0.34 -13.32
CA LEU A 40 2.51 -0.63 -12.73
C LEU A 40 1.30 -0.91 -13.67
N GLY A 41 0.67 0.12 -14.23
CA GLY A 41 -0.55 -0.03 -15.04
C GLY A 41 -0.33 -0.84 -16.32
N THR A 42 0.79 -0.61 -17.02
CA THR A 42 1.16 -1.41 -18.20
C THR A 42 1.50 -2.84 -17.82
N THR A 43 2.23 -3.04 -16.71
CA THR A 43 2.57 -4.38 -16.22
C THR A 43 1.31 -5.17 -15.87
N PHE A 44 0.33 -4.58 -15.18
CA PHE A 44 -0.93 -5.25 -14.88
C PHE A 44 -1.76 -5.55 -16.12
N ALA A 45 -1.83 -4.65 -17.10
CA ALA A 45 -2.57 -4.90 -18.34
C ALA A 45 -2.01 -6.12 -19.08
N ILE A 46 -0.68 -6.23 -19.17
CA ILE A 46 0.00 -7.37 -19.79
C ILE A 46 -0.24 -8.65 -18.98
N LEU A 47 -0.06 -8.59 -17.66
CA LEU A 47 -0.20 -9.73 -16.77
C LEU A 47 -1.64 -10.26 -16.72
N SER A 48 -2.62 -9.36 -16.81
CA SER A 48 -4.05 -9.68 -16.92
C SER A 48 -4.37 -10.32 -18.27
N SER A 49 -3.87 -9.75 -19.37
CA SER A 49 -4.04 -10.34 -20.71
C SER A 49 -3.39 -11.73 -20.84
N ALA A 50 -2.33 -12.00 -20.09
CA ALA A 50 -1.68 -13.30 -20.03
C ALA A 50 -2.32 -14.26 -19.00
N ASN A 51 -3.35 -13.81 -18.26
CA ASN A 51 -3.98 -14.52 -17.13
C ASN A 51 -2.99 -14.98 -16.04
N MET A 52 -1.90 -14.24 -15.86
CA MET A 52 -0.81 -14.57 -14.94
C MET A 52 -0.89 -13.81 -13.61
N GLN A 53 -1.91 -13.00 -13.40
CA GLN A 53 -2.06 -12.12 -12.22
C GLN A 53 -2.08 -12.85 -10.88
N HIS A 54 -2.65 -14.07 -10.83
CA HIS A 54 -2.69 -14.90 -9.62
C HIS A 54 -1.51 -15.88 -9.50
N THR A 55 -0.58 -15.87 -10.45
CA THR A 55 0.60 -16.74 -10.40
C THR A 55 1.63 -16.19 -9.42
N ARG A 56 2.53 -17.06 -8.94
CA ARG A 56 3.65 -16.63 -8.08
C ARG A 56 4.48 -15.53 -8.76
N VAL A 57 4.71 -15.66 -10.06
CA VAL A 57 5.42 -14.67 -10.87
C VAL A 57 4.66 -13.34 -10.89
N GLY A 58 3.34 -13.38 -11.07
CA GLY A 58 2.49 -12.20 -11.03
C GLY A 58 2.54 -11.45 -9.70
N VAL A 59 2.40 -12.17 -8.58
CA VAL A 59 2.48 -11.58 -7.23
C VAL A 59 3.86 -10.96 -6.96
N ILE A 60 4.94 -11.63 -7.37
CA ILE A 60 6.31 -11.10 -7.21
C ILE A 60 6.51 -9.84 -8.07
N LEU A 61 6.03 -9.83 -9.32
CA LEU A 61 6.15 -8.67 -10.21
C LEU A 61 5.38 -7.45 -9.69
N VAL A 62 4.16 -7.67 -9.20
CA VAL A 62 3.34 -6.62 -8.60
C VAL A 62 4.01 -6.08 -7.33
N GLY A 63 4.50 -6.97 -6.46
CA GLY A 63 5.25 -6.57 -5.27
C GLY A 63 6.51 -5.77 -5.61
N ALA A 64 7.27 -6.19 -6.62
CA ALA A 64 8.47 -5.49 -7.08
C ALA A 64 8.14 -4.08 -7.62
N ALA A 65 7.10 -3.96 -8.44
CA ALA A 65 6.66 -2.67 -8.97
C ALA A 65 6.22 -1.69 -7.87
N MET A 66 5.54 -2.19 -6.83
CA MET A 66 5.14 -1.36 -5.68
C MET A 66 6.33 -0.92 -4.82
N MET A 67 7.33 -1.78 -4.67
CA MET A 67 8.58 -1.45 -3.96
C MET A 67 9.38 -0.37 -4.69
N ASP A 68 9.38 -0.43 -6.03
CA ASP A 68 10.04 0.55 -6.89
C ASP A 68 9.41 1.95 -6.77
N ASP A 69 8.10 2.07 -6.49
CA ASP A 69 7.44 3.36 -6.25
C ASP A 69 7.99 4.09 -5.00
N VAL A 70 8.31 3.34 -3.94
CA VAL A 70 8.98 3.90 -2.74
C VAL A 70 10.37 4.42 -3.11
N VAL A 71 11.12 3.70 -3.94
CA VAL A 71 12.42 4.15 -4.45
C VAL A 71 12.25 5.38 -5.35
N GLY A 72 11.20 5.44 -6.17
CA GLY A 72 10.85 6.60 -6.98
C GLY A 72 10.65 7.86 -6.14
N LEU A 73 9.91 7.78 -5.02
CA LEU A 73 9.77 8.89 -4.07
C LEU A 73 11.10 9.33 -3.46
N VAL A 74 12.00 8.39 -3.17
CA VAL A 74 13.35 8.70 -2.69
C VAL A 74 14.14 9.44 -3.76
N MET A 75 14.09 8.99 -5.01
CA MET A 75 14.78 9.64 -6.12
C MET A 75 14.28 11.07 -6.34
N VAL A 76 12.96 11.29 -6.28
CA VAL A 76 12.36 12.64 -6.34
C VAL A 76 12.91 13.52 -5.22
N ASN A 77 12.96 13.03 -3.98
CA ASN A 77 13.49 13.79 -2.85
C ASN A 77 14.99 14.07 -2.94
N ILE A 78 15.77 13.17 -3.55
CA ILE A 78 17.19 13.42 -3.84
C ILE A 78 17.32 14.57 -4.85
N VAL A 79 16.55 14.54 -5.95
CA VAL A 79 16.60 15.58 -6.99
C VAL A 79 16.19 16.94 -6.42
N THR A 80 15.12 17.01 -5.63
CA THR A 80 14.64 18.27 -5.05
C THR A 80 15.57 18.82 -3.98
N THR A 81 16.13 17.97 -3.12
CA THR A 81 17.06 18.38 -2.06
C THR A 81 18.37 18.88 -2.65
N LEU A 82 18.95 18.16 -3.61
CA LEU A 82 20.19 18.59 -4.27
C LEU A 82 19.96 19.80 -5.19
N GLY A 83 18.81 19.88 -5.86
CA GLY A 83 18.44 21.01 -6.72
C GLY A 83 18.25 22.33 -5.97
N SER A 84 17.89 22.26 -4.68
CA SER A 84 17.76 23.44 -3.81
C SER A 84 19.04 23.76 -3.01
N GLY A 85 20.13 23.00 -3.20
CA GLY A 85 21.39 23.17 -2.47
C GLY A 85 21.38 22.61 -1.04
N GLY A 86 20.39 21.79 -0.70
CA GLY A 86 20.28 21.15 0.60
C GLY A 86 21.27 20.00 0.78
N THR A 87 21.88 19.91 1.96
CA THR A 87 22.82 18.83 2.34
C THR A 87 22.21 17.85 3.35
N GLY A 88 20.95 18.04 3.73
CA GLY A 88 20.27 17.21 4.71
C GLY A 88 19.83 15.86 4.13
N GLY A 89 20.23 14.76 4.77
CA GLY A 89 19.78 13.41 4.40
C GLY A 89 18.37 13.05 4.88
N TRP A 90 17.79 13.83 5.79
CA TRP A 90 16.46 13.53 6.36
C TRP A 90 15.30 13.61 5.37
N PRO A 91 15.17 14.65 4.53
CA PRO A 91 14.15 14.70 3.47
C PRO A 91 14.21 13.50 2.51
N ILE A 92 15.41 12.95 2.29
CA ILE A 92 15.65 11.79 1.43
C ILE A 92 15.22 10.49 2.12
N ALA A 93 15.49 10.34 3.42
CA ALA A 93 15.16 9.15 4.19
C ALA A 93 13.68 9.09 4.61
N ARG A 94 13.03 10.25 4.75
CA ARG A 94 11.66 10.36 5.26
C ARG A 94 10.63 9.50 4.51
N PRO A 95 10.58 9.47 3.16
CA PRO A 95 9.65 8.62 2.43
C PRO A 95 9.86 7.12 2.67
N ILE A 96 11.11 6.69 2.90
CA ILE A 96 11.45 5.30 3.22
C ILE A 96 10.84 4.94 4.57
N VAL A 97 11.14 5.74 5.59
CA VAL A 97 10.65 5.51 6.96
C VAL A 97 9.13 5.57 6.99
N ALA A 98 8.52 6.52 6.29
CA ALA A 98 7.07 6.65 6.21
C ALA A 98 6.42 5.43 5.52
N SER A 99 6.96 4.97 4.38
CA SER A 99 6.40 3.85 3.63
C SER A 99 6.56 2.50 4.36
N PHE A 100 7.75 2.23 4.92
CA PHE A 100 7.97 1.04 5.75
C PHE A 100 7.20 1.11 7.07
N GLY A 101 7.10 2.30 7.67
CA GLY A 101 6.29 2.54 8.86
C GLY A 101 4.82 2.23 8.59
N LEU A 102 4.26 2.70 7.47
CA LEU A 102 2.90 2.39 7.04
C LEU A 102 2.69 0.88 6.86
N LEU A 103 3.64 0.18 6.22
CA LEU A 103 3.59 -1.27 6.07
C LEU A 103 3.60 -1.98 7.42
N ILE A 104 4.54 -1.64 8.32
CA ILE A 104 4.66 -2.31 9.62
C ILE A 104 3.41 -2.05 10.45
N VAL A 105 2.94 -0.81 10.50
CA VAL A 105 1.71 -0.44 11.21
C VAL A 105 0.53 -1.17 10.60
N SER A 106 0.42 -1.28 9.28
CA SER A 106 -0.66 -2.01 8.64
C SER A 106 -0.63 -3.51 8.92
N LEU A 107 0.54 -4.15 8.84
CA LEU A 107 0.70 -5.57 9.21
C LEU A 107 0.42 -5.81 10.69
N ALA A 108 0.86 -4.89 11.55
CA ALA A 108 0.57 -4.93 12.98
C ALA A 108 -0.92 -4.74 13.23
N VAL A 109 -1.58 -3.75 12.62
CA VAL A 109 -3.03 -3.58 12.65
C VAL A 109 -3.71 -4.87 12.18
N CYS A 110 -3.28 -5.44 11.06
CA CYS A 110 -3.85 -6.67 10.53
C CYS A 110 -3.75 -7.82 11.55
N ARG A 111 -2.55 -8.09 12.09
CA ARG A 111 -2.32 -9.17 13.06
C ARG A 111 -2.94 -8.91 14.44
N PHE A 112 -2.84 -7.69 14.94
CA PHE A 112 -3.16 -7.30 16.31
C PHE A 112 -4.63 -6.88 16.47
N ILE A 113 -5.33 -6.57 15.38
CA ILE A 113 -6.76 -6.25 15.40
C ILE A 113 -7.56 -7.42 14.83
N LEU A 114 -7.15 -8.08 13.73
CA LEU A 114 -7.97 -9.18 13.21
C LEU A 114 -7.88 -10.46 14.04
N THR A 115 -6.69 -10.87 14.52
CA THR A 115 -6.56 -12.12 15.31
C THR A 115 -7.30 -12.09 16.65
N PRO A 116 -7.17 -11.07 17.52
CA PRO A 116 -7.90 -11.07 18.79
C PRO A 116 -9.39 -10.82 18.58
N ILE A 117 -9.80 -10.06 17.56
CA ILE A 117 -11.22 -9.87 17.33
C ILE A 117 -11.88 -11.14 16.80
N TRP A 118 -11.19 -11.96 16.00
CA TRP A 118 -11.69 -13.29 15.60
C TRP A 118 -11.92 -14.19 16.82
N LEU A 119 -10.92 -14.32 17.69
CA LEU A 119 -11.02 -15.12 18.91
C LEU A 119 -12.06 -14.59 19.91
N TYR A 120 -12.26 -13.27 19.97
CA TYR A 120 -13.28 -12.65 20.82
C TYR A 120 -14.69 -12.83 20.25
N LEU A 121 -14.85 -12.83 18.93
CA LEU A 121 -16.13 -13.04 18.24
C LEU A 121 -16.64 -14.47 18.47
N VAL A 122 -15.78 -15.47 18.26
CA VAL A 122 -16.08 -16.90 18.48
C VAL A 122 -16.45 -17.16 19.95
N LYS A 123 -15.83 -16.46 20.89
CA LYS A 123 -16.13 -16.60 22.33
C LYS A 123 -17.45 -15.94 22.77
N HIS A 124 -17.98 -14.98 22.01
CA HIS A 124 -19.24 -14.29 22.35
C HIS A 124 -20.47 -14.86 21.63
N SER A 125 -20.29 -15.82 20.71
CA SER A 125 -21.38 -16.62 20.11
C SER A 125 -21.84 -17.81 20.97
N GLN A 126 -21.41 -17.91 22.23
CA GLN A 126 -22.11 -18.75 23.21
C GLN A 126 -23.05 -17.86 24.04
N PRO A 127 -24.39 -17.99 23.86
CA PRO A 127 -25.34 -17.35 24.75
C PRO A 127 -25.33 -18.14 26.06
N GLU A 128 -24.93 -17.54 27.18
CA GLU A 128 -25.46 -17.85 28.51
C GLU A 128 -24.94 -16.79 29.51
N VAL A 129 -25.87 -15.90 29.91
CA VAL A 129 -26.05 -15.25 31.24
C VAL A 129 -25.03 -14.19 31.75
N ALA A 130 -25.58 -13.00 32.07
CA ALA A 130 -24.97 -11.76 32.60
C ALA A 130 -24.61 -11.84 34.12
N PRO A 131 -24.18 -10.78 34.87
CA PRO A 131 -23.95 -9.36 34.51
C PRO A 131 -22.71 -8.63 35.15
N ASN A 132 -22.54 -7.37 34.73
CA ASN A 132 -22.11 -6.18 35.51
C ASN A 132 -20.65 -5.63 35.51
N ILE A 133 -20.60 -4.33 35.16
CA ILE A 133 -19.68 -3.24 35.59
C ILE A 133 -18.54 -2.82 34.62
N THR A 134 -18.86 -1.77 33.86
CA THR A 134 -18.08 -0.55 33.48
C THR A 134 -16.63 -0.65 32.99
N THR A 135 -16.36 -0.13 31.78
CA THR A 135 -15.51 1.06 31.53
C THR A 135 -14.97 1.09 30.09
N SER A 136 -15.07 2.27 29.47
CA SER A 136 -14.37 2.73 28.26
C SER A 136 -14.85 2.25 26.89
N SER A 137 -15.80 3.02 26.36
CA SER A 137 -15.95 3.43 24.95
C SER A 137 -14.81 2.99 24.02
N LYS A 138 -14.93 1.80 23.43
CA LYS A 138 -14.20 1.44 22.19
C LYS A 138 -15.25 1.22 21.12
N PHE A 139 -15.22 2.12 20.14
CA PHE A 139 -16.12 2.21 19.00
C PHE A 139 -16.45 0.81 18.47
N ASN A 140 -17.72 0.44 18.50
CA ASN A 140 -18.24 -0.89 18.17
C ASN A 140 -18.26 -1.07 16.64
N ILE A 141 -17.09 -0.95 15.98
CA ILE A 141 -16.95 -0.89 14.52
C ILE A 141 -17.36 -2.21 13.87
N LYS A 142 -17.08 -3.35 14.50
CA LYS A 142 -17.50 -4.66 13.98
C LYS A 142 -19.00 -4.90 14.14
N GLY A 143 -19.58 -4.59 15.29
CA GLY A 143 -21.02 -4.68 15.51
C GLY A 143 -21.80 -3.67 14.67
N PHE A 144 -21.24 -2.48 14.42
CA PHE A 144 -21.79 -1.49 13.50
C PHE A 144 -21.63 -1.94 12.04
N ALA A 145 -20.46 -2.43 11.63
CA ALA A 145 -20.22 -2.92 10.28
C ALA A 145 -21.11 -4.13 9.96
N LEU A 146 -21.17 -5.17 10.80
CA LEU A 146 -22.05 -6.32 10.57
C LEU A 146 -23.54 -5.95 10.58
N LYS A 147 -23.96 -5.06 11.49
CA LYS A 147 -25.37 -4.64 11.61
C LYS A 147 -25.79 -3.70 10.47
N LEU A 148 -24.86 -2.93 9.91
CA LEU A 148 -25.06 -2.12 8.71
C LEU A 148 -25.00 -2.99 7.43
N PHE A 149 -24.11 -3.99 7.38
CA PHE A 149 -23.93 -4.94 6.27
C PHE A 149 -25.16 -5.83 6.06
N ARG A 150 -25.75 -6.32 7.16
CA ARG A 150 -26.96 -7.15 7.11
C ARG A 150 -28.20 -6.39 6.64
N ASN A 151 -28.20 -5.06 6.74
CA ASN A 151 -29.38 -4.26 6.46
C ASN A 151 -29.38 -3.69 5.02
N ILE A 152 -28.25 -3.71 4.30
CA ILE A 152 -28.09 -2.91 3.08
C ILE A 152 -27.10 -3.56 2.06
N PRO A 153 -27.54 -4.00 0.86
CA PRO A 153 -26.68 -4.65 -0.14
C PRO A 153 -25.64 -3.73 -0.81
N HIS A 154 -25.81 -2.41 -0.79
CA HIS A 154 -24.84 -1.45 -1.35
C HIS A 154 -23.62 -1.18 -0.46
N LEU A 155 -23.63 -1.69 0.78
CA LEU A 155 -22.57 -1.41 1.74
C LEU A 155 -21.26 -2.17 1.45
N SER A 156 -21.35 -3.28 0.69
CA SER A 156 -20.21 -4.09 0.27
C SER A 156 -19.18 -3.33 -0.57
N PHE A 157 -19.61 -2.28 -1.29
CA PHE A 157 -18.71 -1.40 -2.05
C PHE A 157 -18.20 -0.21 -1.23
N LEU A 158 -19.02 0.28 -0.28
CA LEU A 158 -18.72 1.45 0.52
C LEU A 158 -17.56 1.17 1.49
N LEU A 159 -17.52 -0.01 2.11
CA LEU A 159 -16.50 -0.36 3.09
C LEU A 159 -15.08 -0.47 2.50
N PRO A 160 -14.82 -1.18 1.38
CA PRO A 160 -13.53 -1.16 0.70
C PRO A 160 -13.09 0.25 0.29
N THR A 161 -14.03 1.04 -0.22
CA THR A 161 -13.78 2.42 -0.65
C THR A 161 -13.37 3.30 0.53
N LEU A 162 -14.03 3.16 1.69
CA LEU A 162 -13.68 3.87 2.91
C LEU A 162 -12.27 3.49 3.41
N VAL A 163 -11.95 2.20 3.44
CA VAL A 163 -10.62 1.72 3.85
C VAL A 163 -9.53 2.26 2.91
N LEU A 164 -9.78 2.24 1.60
CA LEU A 164 -8.90 2.82 0.60
C LEU A 164 -8.66 4.32 0.86
N ILE A 165 -9.73 5.10 1.05
CA ILE A 165 -9.64 6.54 1.35
C ILE A 165 -8.80 6.79 2.60
N VAL A 166 -9.03 6.04 3.67
CA VAL A 166 -8.27 6.20 4.93
C VAL A 166 -6.78 5.94 4.71
N PHE A 167 -6.41 4.84 4.05
CA PHE A 167 -5.01 4.50 3.79
C PHE A 167 -4.32 5.51 2.87
N VAL A 168 -4.98 5.89 1.77
CA VAL A 168 -4.47 6.89 0.83
C VAL A 168 -4.28 8.24 1.52
N THR A 169 -5.24 8.65 2.35
CA THR A 169 -5.17 9.91 3.10
C THR A 169 -3.99 9.90 4.07
N ILE A 170 -3.84 8.83 4.86
CA ILE A 170 -2.70 8.69 5.80
C ILE A 170 -1.37 8.74 5.04
N ALA A 171 -1.25 8.00 3.94
CA ALA A 171 -0.02 7.95 3.15
C ALA A 171 0.36 9.32 2.58
N SER A 172 -0.63 10.07 2.07
CA SER A 172 -0.45 11.44 1.59
C SER A 172 0.06 12.38 2.70
N PHE A 173 -0.47 12.26 3.92
CA PHE A 173 -0.04 13.11 5.05
C PHE A 173 1.39 12.83 5.54
N ILE A 174 1.87 11.60 5.43
CA ILE A 174 3.20 11.20 5.92
C ILE A 174 4.27 11.22 4.82
N ASP A 175 3.94 11.69 3.61
CA ASP A 175 4.80 11.65 2.42
C ASP A 175 5.27 10.22 2.07
N ALA A 176 4.40 9.22 2.28
CA ALA A 176 4.63 7.84 1.87
C ALA A 176 4.07 7.57 0.45
N SER A 177 4.41 6.42 -0.11
CA SER A 177 3.84 5.97 -1.38
C SER A 177 2.33 5.74 -1.29
N VAL A 178 1.58 6.53 -2.06
CA VAL A 178 0.12 6.42 -2.15
C VAL A 178 -0.30 5.13 -2.87
N LEU A 179 0.43 4.72 -3.91
CA LEU A 179 0.14 3.47 -4.64
C LEU A 179 0.38 2.26 -3.74
N PHE A 180 1.46 2.28 -2.96
CA PHE A 180 1.74 1.22 -2.00
C PHE A 180 0.70 1.15 -0.88
N ALA A 181 0.26 2.30 -0.36
CA ALA A 181 -0.80 2.37 0.63
C ALA A 181 -2.14 1.83 0.10
N ALA A 182 -2.49 2.17 -1.13
CA ALA A 182 -3.69 1.66 -1.80
C ALA A 182 -3.63 0.14 -2.00
N PHE A 183 -2.46 -0.40 -2.35
CA PHE A 183 -2.24 -1.84 -2.48
C PHE A 183 -2.42 -2.56 -1.13
N ILE A 184 -1.81 -2.03 -0.06
CA ILE A 184 -1.97 -2.57 1.29
C ILE A 184 -3.43 -2.54 1.73
N ALA A 185 -4.16 -1.43 1.47
CA ALA A 185 -5.57 -1.31 1.78
C ALA A 185 -6.41 -2.40 1.08
N GLY A 186 -6.13 -2.66 -0.20
CA GLY A 186 -6.75 -3.76 -0.96
C GLY A 186 -6.47 -5.13 -0.34
N GLY A 187 -5.22 -5.38 0.08
CA GLY A 187 -4.85 -6.61 0.79
C GLY A 187 -5.58 -6.79 2.12
N VAL A 188 -5.73 -5.72 2.91
CA VAL A 188 -6.50 -5.73 4.16
C VAL A 188 -7.98 -6.05 3.92
N VAL A 189 -8.58 -5.44 2.90
CA VAL A 189 -9.98 -5.71 2.52
C VAL A 189 -10.15 -7.16 2.05
N ASN A 190 -9.23 -7.66 1.22
CA ASN A 190 -9.27 -9.04 0.73
C ASN A 190 -9.16 -10.05 1.89
N TYR A 191 -8.23 -9.82 2.82
CA TYR A 191 -8.09 -10.65 4.02
C TYR A 191 -9.33 -10.61 4.91
N LEU A 192 -9.95 -9.43 5.09
CA LEU A 192 -11.18 -9.32 5.86
C LEU A 192 -12.36 -10.07 5.22
N TRP A 193 -12.43 -10.07 3.88
CA TRP A 193 -13.47 -10.78 3.13
C TRP A 193 -13.31 -12.29 3.20
N ASP A 194 -12.08 -12.78 3.03
CA ASP A 194 -11.72 -14.20 3.11
C ASP A 194 -12.08 -14.79 4.47
N VAL A 195 -11.71 -14.07 5.54
CA VAL A 195 -12.05 -14.39 6.92
C VAL A 195 -13.57 -14.44 7.14
N GLY A 196 -14.34 -13.50 6.57
CA GLY A 196 -15.80 -13.50 6.73
C GLY A 196 -16.53 -14.63 6.00
N MET A 197 -15.97 -15.16 4.90
CA MET A 197 -16.58 -16.29 4.17
C MET A 197 -16.39 -17.62 4.90
N HIS A 198 -15.24 -17.81 5.55
CA HIS A 198 -14.97 -19.01 6.34
C HIS A 198 -15.96 -19.22 7.51
N ASP A 199 -16.40 -18.13 8.16
CA ASP A 199 -17.40 -18.20 9.25
C ASP A 199 -18.78 -18.66 8.74
N VAL A 200 -19.20 -18.21 7.56
CA VAL A 200 -20.51 -18.54 6.98
C VAL A 200 -20.59 -20.01 6.55
N GLU A 201 -19.49 -20.55 6.01
CA GLU A 201 -19.39 -21.97 5.65
C GLU A 201 -19.39 -22.88 6.89
N GLU A 202 -18.79 -22.46 8.00
CA GLU A 202 -18.84 -23.23 9.26
C GLU A 202 -20.23 -23.22 9.90
N GLU A 203 -20.94 -22.08 9.91
CA GLU A 203 -22.28 -21.96 10.50
C GLU A 203 -23.35 -22.74 9.70
N SER A 204 -23.29 -22.71 8.36
CA SER A 204 -24.20 -23.52 7.52
C SER A 204 -24.01 -25.03 7.71
N ARG A 205 -22.79 -25.49 8.04
CA ARG A 205 -22.51 -26.91 8.28
C ARG A 205 -22.93 -27.39 9.67
N SER A 206 -23.14 -26.47 10.62
CA SER A 206 -23.69 -26.80 11.95
C SER A 206 -25.21 -26.88 11.99
N ASP A 207 -25.91 -26.22 11.07
CA ASP A 207 -27.38 -26.26 11.00
C ASP A 207 -27.92 -27.55 10.30
N ASP A 208 -27.06 -28.27 9.58
CA ASP A 208 -27.40 -29.50 8.84
C ASP A 208 -27.16 -30.82 9.65
N VAL A 209 -26.74 -30.74 10.91
CA VAL A 209 -26.46 -31.90 11.80
C VAL A 209 -27.39 -31.91 13.01
#